data_AF-A0A8J2HPJ9-F1
#
_entry.id   AF-A0A8J2HPJ9-F1
#
_cell.length_a   1.000
_cell.length_b   1.000
_cell.length_c   1.000
_cell.angle_alpha   90.00
_cell.angle_beta   90.00
_cell.angle_gamma   90.00
#
_symmetry.space_group_name_H-M   'P 1'
#
loop_
_entity.id
_entity.type
_entity.pdbx_description
1 polymer ?
#
loop_
_entity_poly.entity_id
_entity_poly.type
_entity_poly.pdbx_seq_one_letter_code
_entity_poly.pdbx_strand_id
1 'polypeptide(L)'
;MEKSNEIEVYRRVCSLETIYSGKRGFFKDFVESIRNSVHDSWIDNVFGALSQDDERVRCVLNDPKIKHIVSGILSRVKPLFRDKDDKISTSKRLEGCKLINANDYERALLCFSQAVLRAPYAGKIKPSKEDLNLGLALLARAEALMVLREYEFAISDLEAIDFDLPKNL
;
A
#
# COMPACT_ATOMS: atom_id res chain seq x y z
N MET A 1 -2.06 -23.00 -9.65
CA MET A 1 -3.34 -22.53 -9.08
C MET A 1 -3.18 -22.02 -7.63
N GLU A 2 -1.95 -21.88 -7.12
CA GLU A 2 -1.65 -21.47 -5.74
C GLU A 2 -1.41 -19.96 -5.54
N LYS A 3 -0.92 -19.22 -6.55
CA LYS A 3 -0.63 -17.76 -6.46
C LYS A 3 -1.85 -16.89 -6.09
N SER A 4 -3.09 -17.32 -6.38
CA SER A 4 -4.30 -16.57 -6.00
C SER A 4 -4.52 -16.58 -4.48
N ASN A 5 -4.02 -17.60 -3.78
CA ASN A 5 -4.30 -17.84 -2.37
C ASN A 5 -3.45 -16.93 -1.47
N GLU A 6 -2.21 -16.62 -1.83
CA GLU A 6 -1.35 -15.73 -1.03
C GLU A 6 -1.74 -14.25 -1.11
N ILE A 7 -2.08 -13.76 -2.31
CA ILE A 7 -2.61 -12.39 -2.47
C ILE A 7 -3.93 -12.25 -1.72
N GLU A 8 -4.76 -13.29 -1.74
CA GLU A 8 -6.02 -13.33 -1.02
C GLU A 8 -5.82 -13.44 0.50
N VAL A 9 -4.80 -14.18 0.97
CA VAL A 9 -4.39 -14.22 2.38
C VAL A 9 -3.83 -12.87 2.83
N TYR A 10 -2.95 -12.23 2.06
CA TYR A 10 -2.40 -10.92 2.42
C TYR A 10 -3.47 -9.83 2.38
N ARG A 11 -4.33 -9.83 1.34
CA ARG A 11 -5.50 -8.96 1.27
C ARG A 11 -6.44 -9.21 2.43
N ARG A 12 -6.66 -10.48 2.80
CA ARG A 12 -7.43 -10.85 3.99
C ARG A 12 -6.76 -10.28 5.22
N VAL A 13 -5.49 -10.54 5.52
CA VAL A 13 -4.77 -10.00 6.70
C VAL A 13 -4.81 -8.47 6.75
N CYS A 14 -4.50 -7.76 5.67
CA CYS A 14 -4.60 -6.30 5.62
C CYS A 14 -6.05 -5.81 5.80
N SER A 15 -7.01 -6.52 5.22
CA SER A 15 -8.42 -6.25 5.42
C SER A 15 -8.89 -6.64 6.82
N LEU A 16 -8.27 -7.59 7.52
CA LEU A 16 -8.58 -8.04 8.87
C LEU A 16 -8.12 -7.00 9.90
N GLU A 17 -6.97 -6.35 9.66
CA GLU A 17 -6.43 -5.24 10.47
C GLU A 17 -7.15 -3.91 10.20
N THR A 18 -7.58 -3.69 8.95
CA THR A 18 -8.31 -2.47 8.55
C THR A 18 -9.78 -2.58 8.90
N ILE A 19 -10.41 -3.72 8.58
CA ILE A 19 -11.84 -4.04 8.71
C ILE A 19 -11.97 -5.21 9.71
N TYR A 20 -12.11 -4.85 10.98
CA TYR A 20 -12.93 -5.57 11.94
C TYR A 20 -12.92 -7.12 11.83
N SER A 21 -11.93 -7.78 12.46
CA SER A 21 -12.01 -9.23 12.68
C SER A 21 -11.54 -9.71 14.05
N GLY A 22 -11.17 -8.80 14.96
CA GLY A 22 -10.69 -9.13 16.31
C GLY A 22 -11.07 -8.10 17.38
N LYS A 23 -10.30 -8.08 18.48
CA LYS A 23 -10.53 -7.18 19.65
C LYS A 23 -10.06 -5.73 19.43
N ARG A 24 -9.28 -5.42 18.38
CA ARG A 24 -8.73 -4.09 18.04
C ARG A 24 -8.74 -3.87 16.52
N GLY A 25 -8.68 -2.62 16.07
CA GLY A 25 -8.57 -2.26 14.65
C GLY A 25 -8.91 -0.79 14.40
N PHE A 26 -8.35 -0.18 13.36
CA PHE A 26 -8.46 1.28 13.12
C PHE A 26 -9.90 1.78 13.17
N PHE A 27 -10.83 1.16 12.42
CA PHE A 27 -12.23 1.60 12.42
C PHE A 27 -12.95 1.32 13.74
N LYS A 28 -12.56 0.28 14.48
CA LYS A 28 -13.13 -0.01 15.80
C LYS A 28 -12.73 1.07 16.80
N ASP A 29 -11.42 1.35 16.90
CA ASP A 29 -10.88 2.35 17.81
C ASP A 29 -11.41 3.76 17.43
N PHE A 30 -11.60 4.00 16.14
CA PHE A 30 -12.23 5.21 15.61
C PHE A 30 -13.69 5.35 16.06
N VAL A 31 -14.50 4.30 15.88
CA VAL A 31 -15.91 4.30 16.29
C VAL A 31 -16.05 4.38 17.81
N GLU A 32 -15.21 3.67 18.58
CA GLU A 32 -15.22 3.74 20.05
C GLU A 32 -14.85 5.14 20.56
N SER A 33 -13.87 5.81 19.93
CA SER A 33 -13.50 7.19 20.26
C SER A 33 -14.67 8.16 20.06
N ILE A 34 -15.44 7.99 18.98
CA ILE A 34 -16.66 8.77 18.72
C ILE A 34 -17.77 8.39 19.70
N ARG A 35 -18.01 7.10 19.94
CA ARG A 35 -19.03 6.62 20.86
C ARG A 35 -18.81 7.14 22.28
N ASN A 36 -17.56 7.20 22.72
CA ASN A 36 -17.19 7.70 24.05
C ASN A 36 -17.34 9.23 24.20
N SER A 37 -17.51 9.98 23.11
CA SER A 37 -17.70 11.43 23.14
C SER A 37 -19.17 11.87 23.08
N VAL A 38 -20.09 10.92 22.93
CA VAL A 38 -21.53 11.15 22.85
C VAL A 38 -22.28 10.24 23.80
N HIS A 39 -23.51 10.61 24.13
CA HIS A 39 -24.41 9.71 24.88
C HIS A 39 -25.11 8.74 23.93
N ASP A 40 -25.49 7.56 24.42
CA ASP A 40 -26.26 6.58 23.64
C ASP A 40 -27.55 7.20 23.07
N SER A 41 -28.17 8.16 23.78
CA SER A 41 -29.35 8.88 23.29
C SER A 41 -29.10 9.69 22.01
N TRP A 42 -27.89 10.19 21.79
CA TRP A 42 -27.53 10.86 20.54
C TRP A 42 -27.37 9.84 19.41
N ILE A 43 -26.80 8.67 19.71
CA ILE A 43 -26.63 7.59 18.74
C ILE A 43 -28.00 7.11 18.26
N ASP A 44 -28.93 6.86 19.18
CA ASP A 44 -30.22 6.30 18.83
C ASP A 44 -31.14 7.33 18.17
N ASN A 45 -31.22 8.55 18.74
CA ASN A 45 -32.24 9.52 18.36
C ASN A 45 -31.76 10.60 17.38
N VAL A 46 -30.45 10.80 17.22
CA VAL A 46 -29.89 11.78 16.27
C VAL A 46 -29.26 11.06 15.10
N PHE A 47 -28.25 10.21 15.32
CA PHE A 47 -27.57 9.51 14.23
C PHE A 47 -28.43 8.37 13.64
N GLY A 48 -29.06 7.57 14.50
CA GLY A 48 -29.90 6.42 14.14
C GLY A 48 -31.21 6.81 13.45
N ALA A 49 -31.69 8.03 13.67
CA ALA A 49 -32.86 8.58 13.00
C ALA A 49 -32.60 8.96 11.53
N LEU A 50 -31.34 9.01 11.10
CA LEU A 50 -30.96 9.38 9.72
C LEU A 50 -31.06 8.16 8.79
N SER A 51 -31.62 8.40 7.61
CA SER A 51 -31.93 7.34 6.64
C SER A 51 -30.88 7.22 5.53
N GLN A 52 -30.23 8.32 5.16
CA GLN A 52 -29.24 8.34 4.08
C GLN A 52 -27.81 8.44 4.61
N ASP A 53 -26.88 7.78 3.94
CA ASP A 53 -25.47 7.78 4.36
C ASP A 53 -24.83 9.17 4.25
N ASP A 54 -25.19 9.96 3.25
CA ASP A 54 -24.73 11.35 3.13
C ASP A 54 -25.17 12.22 4.32
N GLU A 55 -26.38 11.99 4.85
CA GLU A 55 -26.90 12.68 6.04
C GLU A 55 -26.11 12.28 7.28
N ARG A 56 -25.82 10.98 7.43
CA ARG A 56 -25.01 10.44 8.52
C ARG A 56 -23.59 10.99 8.52
N VAL A 57 -22.95 11.06 7.35
CA VAL A 57 -21.62 11.65 7.19
C VAL A 57 -21.64 13.13 7.56
N ARG A 58 -22.62 13.90 7.07
CA ARG A 58 -22.77 15.33 7.43
C ARG A 58 -23.05 15.52 8.92
N CYS A 59 -23.87 14.68 9.53
CA CYS A 59 -24.17 14.71 10.96
C CYS A 59 -22.89 14.59 11.78
N VAL A 60 -22.09 13.56 11.51
CA VAL A 60 -20.82 13.30 12.23
C VAL A 60 -19.77 14.38 11.98
N LEU A 61 -19.69 14.93 10.76
CA LEU A 61 -18.71 15.97 10.41
C LEU A 61 -19.09 17.38 10.90
N ASN A 62 -20.36 17.61 11.26
CA ASN A 62 -20.84 18.92 11.68
C ASN A 62 -21.26 18.99 13.16
N ASP A 63 -21.46 17.86 13.84
CA ASP A 63 -21.81 17.86 15.26
C ASP A 63 -20.66 18.47 16.09
N PRO A 64 -20.91 19.55 16.87
CA PRO A 64 -19.87 20.25 17.61
C PRO A 64 -19.10 19.37 18.61
N LYS A 65 -19.72 18.30 19.13
CA LYS A 65 -19.11 17.39 20.11
C LYS A 65 -18.16 16.40 19.44
N ILE A 66 -18.41 16.06 18.18
CA ILE A 66 -17.75 14.94 17.48
C ILE A 66 -16.75 15.41 16.42
N LYS A 67 -17.07 16.53 15.74
CA LYS A 67 -16.34 17.02 14.57
C LYS A 67 -14.83 17.10 14.77
N HIS A 68 -14.39 17.56 15.93
CA HIS A 68 -12.96 17.72 16.23
C HIS A 68 -12.23 16.38 16.39
N ILE A 69 -12.90 15.38 16.98
CA ILE A 69 -12.36 14.02 17.16
C ILE A 69 -12.23 13.35 15.79
N VAL A 70 -13.29 13.44 14.97
CA VAL A 70 -13.32 12.89 13.61
C VAL A 70 -12.24 13.54 12.75
N SER A 71 -12.20 14.87 12.71
CA SER A 71 -11.21 15.61 11.92
C SER A 71 -9.78 15.35 12.43
N GLY A 72 -9.59 15.21 13.74
CA GLY A 72 -8.30 14.90 14.35
C GLY A 72 -7.75 13.53 13.97
N ILE A 73 -8.62 12.53 13.82
CA ILE A 73 -8.22 11.18 13.39
C ILE A 73 -8.04 11.14 11.87
N LEU A 74 -9.00 11.67 11.10
CA LEU A 74 -8.95 11.65 9.64
C LEU A 74 -7.82 12.50 9.06
N SER A 75 -7.43 13.60 9.69
CA SER A 75 -6.28 14.42 9.27
C SER A 75 -4.93 13.68 9.32
N ARG A 76 -4.86 12.57 10.07
CA ARG A 76 -3.67 11.72 10.16
C ARG A 76 -3.67 10.62 9.12
N VAL A 77 -4.81 10.36 8.48
CA VAL A 77 -4.92 9.39 7.39
C VAL A 77 -4.28 10.01 6.16
N LYS A 78 -3.12 9.48 5.77
CA LYS A 78 -2.43 9.86 4.54
C LYS A 78 -2.70 8.79 3.47
N PRO A 79 -2.82 9.17 2.19
CA PRO A 79 -2.77 8.21 1.11
C PRO A 79 -1.52 7.33 1.28
N LEU A 80 -1.72 6.02 1.47
CA LEU A 80 -0.61 5.07 1.53
C LEU A 80 -0.01 4.87 0.13
N PHE A 81 -0.80 5.14 -0.91
CA PHE A 81 -0.32 5.10 -2.29
C PHE A 81 0.66 6.25 -2.51
N ARG A 82 1.93 5.85 -2.53
CA ARG A 82 3.06 6.69 -2.87
C ARG A 82 3.16 6.73 -4.39
N ASP A 83 3.09 7.92 -4.98
CA ASP A 83 3.18 8.11 -6.43
C ASP A 83 4.43 7.46 -7.03
N LYS A 84 4.38 7.18 -8.34
CA LYS A 84 5.56 6.76 -9.08
C LYS A 84 6.57 7.90 -9.13
N ASP A 85 7.85 7.59 -8.91
CA ASP A 85 8.95 8.53 -8.88
C ASP A 85 10.25 7.82 -9.29
N ASP A 86 10.75 8.21 -10.46
CA ASP A 86 11.96 7.66 -11.07
C ASP A 86 13.19 7.82 -10.17
N LYS A 87 13.34 8.98 -9.51
CA LYS A 87 14.49 9.31 -8.69
C LYS A 87 14.51 8.49 -7.42
N ILE A 88 13.35 8.32 -6.78
CA ILE A 88 13.22 7.48 -5.58
C ILE A 88 13.45 6.01 -5.94
N SER A 89 12.89 5.52 -7.05
CA SER A 89 13.16 4.16 -7.53
C SER A 89 14.67 3.93 -7.71
N THR A 90 15.32 4.83 -8.44
CA THR A 90 16.77 4.75 -8.70
C THR A 90 17.59 4.80 -7.41
N SER A 91 17.28 5.74 -6.50
CA SER A 91 17.95 5.85 -5.21
C SER A 91 17.82 4.56 -4.39
N LYS A 92 16.65 3.93 -4.40
CA LYS A 92 16.40 2.68 -3.66
C LYS A 92 17.13 1.48 -4.25
N ARG A 93 17.26 1.39 -5.58
CA ARG A 93 18.13 0.37 -6.19
C ARG A 93 19.59 0.56 -5.79
N LEU A 94 20.11 1.78 -5.84
CA LEU A 94 21.50 2.05 -5.45
C LEU A 94 21.76 1.72 -3.97
N GLU A 95 20.80 2.01 -3.09
CA GLU A 95 20.85 1.59 -1.69
C GLU A 95 20.85 0.07 -1.54
N GLY A 96 19.96 -0.63 -2.26
CA GLY A 96 19.91 -2.09 -2.30
C GLY A 96 21.23 -2.71 -2.79
N CYS A 97 21.84 -2.18 -3.85
CA CYS A 97 23.14 -2.66 -4.33
C CYS A 97 24.26 -2.52 -3.28
N LYS A 98 24.26 -1.43 -2.49
CA LYS A 98 25.20 -1.27 -1.38
C LYS A 98 24.99 -2.34 -0.29
N LEU A 99 23.74 -2.69 -0.01
CA LEU A 99 23.38 -3.74 0.95
C LEU A 99 23.76 -5.14 0.45
N ILE A 100 23.58 -5.44 -0.84
CA ILE A 100 24.08 -6.67 -1.47
C ILE A 100 25.60 -6.79 -1.28
N ASN A 101 26.37 -5.73 -1.53
CA ASN A 101 27.82 -5.73 -1.32
C ASN A 101 28.22 -5.94 0.14
N ALA A 102 27.33 -5.63 1.08
CA ALA A 102 27.50 -5.89 2.51
C ALA A 102 26.94 -7.25 2.97
N ASN A 103 26.42 -8.07 2.04
CA ASN A 103 25.72 -9.33 2.29
C ASN A 103 24.44 -9.21 3.15
N ASP A 104 23.84 -8.02 3.20
CA ASP A 104 22.55 -7.77 3.89
C ASP A 104 21.39 -7.93 2.89
N TYR A 105 21.12 -9.19 2.51
CA TYR A 105 20.19 -9.52 1.43
C TYR A 105 18.72 -9.24 1.78
N GLU A 106 18.32 -9.40 3.04
CA GLU A 106 16.95 -9.12 3.49
C GLU A 106 16.61 -7.62 3.37
N ARG A 107 17.54 -6.75 3.80
CA ARG A 107 17.34 -5.30 3.64
C ARG A 107 17.50 -4.87 2.20
N ALA A 108 18.40 -5.49 1.44
CA ALA A 108 18.50 -5.24 0.00
C ALA A 108 17.16 -5.53 -0.69
N LEU A 109 16.52 -6.67 -0.38
CA LEU A 109 15.21 -7.04 -0.91
C LEU A 109 14.14 -6.00 -0.57
N LEU A 110 14.14 -5.45 0.65
CA LEU A 110 13.23 -4.36 1.02
C LEU A 110 13.45 -3.11 0.16
N CYS A 111 14.71 -2.70 -0.04
CA CYS A 111 15.05 -1.57 -0.90
C CYS A 111 14.61 -1.80 -2.35
N PHE A 112 14.86 -2.97 -2.93
CA PHE A 112 14.44 -3.29 -4.29
C PHE A 112 12.91 -3.37 -4.43
N SER A 113 12.21 -3.89 -3.43
CA SER A 113 10.74 -3.87 -3.40
C SER A 113 10.19 -2.44 -3.39
N GLN A 114 10.82 -1.53 -2.64
CA GLN A 114 10.47 -0.11 -2.68
C GLN A 114 10.78 0.52 -4.03
N ALA A 115 11.86 0.11 -4.70
CA ALA A 115 12.17 0.57 -6.04
C ALA A 115 11.08 0.17 -7.06
N VAL A 116 10.66 -1.10 -7.07
CA VAL A 116 9.57 -1.58 -7.94
C VAL A 116 8.27 -0.81 -7.70
N LEU A 117 7.91 -0.57 -6.43
CA LEU A 117 6.71 0.20 -6.09
C LEU A 117 6.77 1.64 -6.62
N ARG A 118 7.94 2.27 -6.62
CA ARG A 118 8.14 3.65 -7.05
C ARG A 118 8.45 3.79 -8.53
N ALA A 119 8.86 2.74 -9.23
CA ALA A 119 9.21 2.83 -10.63
C ALA A 119 7.99 3.26 -11.49
N PRO A 120 8.13 4.30 -12.33
CA PRO A 120 7.10 4.67 -13.30
C PRO A 120 6.90 3.55 -14.33
N TYR A 121 5.66 3.39 -14.79
CA TYR A 121 5.34 2.48 -15.88
C TYR A 121 5.77 3.14 -17.20
N ALA A 122 6.39 2.38 -18.11
CA ALA A 122 6.75 2.88 -19.42
C ALA A 122 5.47 3.28 -20.18
N GLY A 123 5.22 4.58 -20.26
CA GLY A 123 4.12 5.13 -21.02
C GLY A 123 4.43 4.96 -22.50
N LYS A 124 3.55 4.32 -23.27
CA LYS A 124 3.65 4.25 -24.73
C LYS A 124 3.80 5.67 -25.30
N ILE A 125 5.03 6.12 -25.58
CA ILE A 125 5.49 7.05 -26.62
C ILE A 125 7.01 7.25 -26.39
N LYS A 126 7.80 6.51 -27.18
CA LYS A 126 9.27 6.56 -27.36
C LYS A 126 10.14 6.15 -26.16
N PRO A 127 11.03 5.13 -26.32
CA PRO A 127 11.94 4.68 -25.28
C PRO A 127 12.97 5.77 -24.96
N SER A 128 12.74 6.50 -23.88
CA SER A 128 13.75 7.25 -23.16
C SER A 128 14.48 6.31 -22.19
N LYS A 129 15.64 6.71 -21.67
CA LYS A 129 16.35 5.93 -20.64
C LYS A 129 15.51 5.70 -19.37
N GLU A 130 14.43 6.46 -19.18
CA GLU A 130 13.50 6.36 -18.07
C GLU A 130 12.53 5.17 -18.21
N ASP A 131 12.36 4.63 -19.42
CA ASP A 131 11.45 3.51 -19.72
C ASP A 131 11.96 2.14 -19.25
N LEU A 132 13.24 2.04 -18.87
CA LEU A 132 13.83 0.81 -18.32
C LEU A 132 13.77 0.75 -16.79
N ASN A 133 13.25 1.78 -16.11
CA ASN A 133 13.36 1.87 -14.65
C ASN A 133 12.64 0.71 -13.94
N LEU A 134 11.42 0.37 -14.38
CA LEU A 134 10.67 -0.74 -13.80
C LEU A 134 11.35 -2.09 -14.08
N GLY A 135 11.76 -2.36 -15.32
CA GLY A 135 12.43 -3.61 -15.66
C GLY A 135 13.74 -3.83 -14.88
N LEU A 136 14.55 -2.78 -14.74
CA LEU A 136 15.77 -2.82 -13.93
C LEU A 136 15.48 -2.95 -12.42
N ALA A 137 14.38 -2.38 -11.91
CA ALA A 137 13.98 -2.55 -10.52
C ALA A 137 13.51 -3.99 -10.23
N LEU A 138 12.75 -4.58 -11.15
CA LEU A 138 12.32 -5.98 -11.10
C LEU A 138 13.53 -6.92 -11.17
N LEU A 139 14.48 -6.66 -12.07
CA LEU A 139 15.69 -7.47 -12.19
C LEU A 139 16.51 -7.46 -10.89
N ALA A 140 16.77 -6.28 -10.33
CA ALA A 140 17.52 -6.15 -9.08
C ALA A 140 16.81 -6.87 -7.91
N ARG A 141 15.47 -6.83 -7.89
CA ARG A 141 14.70 -7.57 -6.88
C ARG A 141 14.78 -9.08 -7.09
N ALA A 142 14.66 -9.54 -8.33
CA ALA A 142 14.81 -10.95 -8.68
C ALA A 142 16.17 -11.51 -8.25
N GLU A 143 17.26 -10.76 -8.44
CA GLU A 143 18.60 -11.14 -7.98
C GLU A 143 18.65 -11.38 -6.46
N ALA A 144 18.10 -10.46 -5.67
CA ALA A 144 18.03 -10.62 -4.22
C ALA A 144 17.17 -11.82 -3.80
N LEU A 145 16.02 -12.02 -4.46
CA LEU A 145 15.12 -13.15 -4.22
C LEU A 145 15.79 -14.49 -4.53
N MET A 146 16.56 -14.58 -5.62
CA MET A 146 17.30 -15.79 -5.97
C MET A 146 18.34 -16.16 -4.90
N VAL A 147 19.06 -15.18 -4.35
CA VAL A 147 20.01 -15.42 -3.25
C VAL A 147 19.32 -15.91 -1.99
N LEU A 148 18.14 -15.34 -1.69
CA LEU A 148 17.30 -15.74 -0.56
C LEU A 148 16.52 -17.04 -0.79
N ARG A 149 16.69 -17.69 -1.95
CA ARG A 149 16.00 -18.92 -2.36
C ARG A 149 14.49 -18.77 -2.56
N GLU A 150 14.03 -17.55 -2.76
CA GLU A 150 12.65 -17.17 -3.04
C GLU A 150 12.37 -17.24 -4.55
N TYR A 151 12.59 -18.42 -5.13
CA TYR A 151 12.69 -18.61 -6.58
C TYR A 151 11.38 -18.30 -7.33
N GLU A 152 10.22 -18.63 -6.74
CA GLU A 152 8.93 -18.39 -7.39
C GLU A 152 8.65 -16.90 -7.58
N PHE A 153 9.05 -16.08 -6.61
CA PHE A 153 8.93 -14.62 -6.69
C PHE A 153 9.95 -14.04 -7.68
N ALA A 154 11.18 -14.57 -7.70
CA ALA A 154 12.18 -14.16 -8.67
C ALA A 154 11.74 -14.43 -10.11
N ILE A 155 11.18 -15.62 -10.39
CA ILE A 155 10.62 -15.95 -11.71
C ILE A 155 9.49 -14.99 -12.06
N SER A 156 8.59 -14.71 -11.11
CA SER A 156 7.48 -13.77 -11.34
C SER A 156 7.96 -12.37 -11.71
N ASP A 157 9.08 -11.91 -11.13
CA ASP A 157 9.70 -10.63 -11.47
C ASP A 157 10.31 -10.66 -12.88
N LEU A 158 11.01 -11.74 -13.23
CA LEU A 158 11.62 -11.90 -14.56
C LEU A 158 10.56 -11.98 -15.66
N GLU A 159 9.48 -12.74 -15.45
CA GLU A 159 8.35 -12.82 -16.38
C GLU A 159 7.69 -11.45 -16.58
N ALA A 160 7.61 -10.61 -15.54
CA ALA A 160 7.04 -9.27 -15.63
C ALA A 160 7.91 -8.32 -16.47
N ILE A 161 9.24 -8.53 -16.52
CA ILE A 161 10.15 -7.74 -17.37
C ILE A 161 9.86 -8.01 -18.85
N ASP A 162 9.60 -9.27 -19.23
CA ASP A 162 9.34 -9.66 -20.63
C ASP A 162 8.08 -8.99 -21.22
N PHE A 163 7.10 -8.62 -20.39
CA PHE A 163 5.93 -7.86 -20.84
C PHE A 163 6.21 -6.37 -21.07
N ASP A 164 7.23 -5.82 -20.42
CA ASP A 164 7.62 -4.40 -20.50
C ASP A 164 8.70 -4.11 -21.54
N LEU A 165 9.36 -5.14 -22.10
CA LEU A 165 10.31 -4.97 -23.19
C LEU A 165 9.57 -4.70 -24.53
N PRO A 166 9.99 -3.71 -25.32
CA PRO A 166 9.43 -3.49 -26.65
C PRO A 166 9.69 -4.74 -27.51
N LYS A 167 8.62 -5.36 -28.01
CA LYS A 167 8.66 -6.64 -28.77
C LYS A 167 9.34 -6.57 -30.15
N ASN A 168 9.96 -5.45 -30.49
CA ASN A 168 10.64 -5.23 -31.77
C ASN A 168 12.09 -4.80 -31.48
N LEU A 169 12.97 -5.80 -31.35
CA LEU A 169 14.43 -5.67 -31.55
C LEU A 169 14.77 -6.27 -32.91
#